data_AF-A0AAV4E1C0-F1
#
_entry.id   AF-A0AAV4E1C0-F1
#
_cell.length_a   1.000
_cell.length_b   1.000
_cell.length_c   1.000
_cell.angle_alpha   90.00
_cell.angle_beta   90.00
_cell.angle_gamma   90.00
#
_symmetry.space_group_name_H-M   'P 1'
#
loop_
_entity.id
_entity.type
_entity.pdbx_description
1 polymer ?
#
loop_
_entity_poly.entity_id
_entity_poly.type
_entity_poly.pdbx_seq_one_letter_code
_entity_poly.pdbx_strand_id
1 'polypeptide(L)'
;MSRGPTMAKLCRFVKLNDRFNAQVFTFMLPGRILREFTPDIYSKDFVYGYQKWNVSFVRTDRHIGAFLKLQSPSQGLRCRLDFSFTVVNRDHFTKNVSFIEKSCEFSPEASVFGRKTFIEIEDLLKRNFLQESGELLLEVEMRNIHSIYECFMRLPKESSSGNHHGHNYHATNHHNSRHDGYEDRMESTYFMFGLSDWSISLFPDNSVAEADGSVEVQLQRHTSFDHLCYVRYRIILGDEGTFDSGDLEQVLDASGVGEPFTIGASVYRLARGRSTLRVKVEMISVVSVSEVYLSAVPSIGNSRSTSSGLTGSHMGGAARAHCYDRDKQAWILEADLTGKYLALRLFYTDISHVPRKFSRYVGWNIRLVSRGGSPRPKRTLDGPYSKYYVQQEADDGYVIRTDLLLDEVSSP
;
A
#
# COMPACT_ATOMS: atom_id res chain seq x y z
N MET A 1 2.15 11.25 -39.03
CA MET A 1 1.59 11.09 -37.67
C MET A 1 2.50 10.15 -36.88
N SER A 2 3.28 10.69 -35.96
CA SER A 2 4.16 9.93 -35.07
C SER A 2 3.30 9.02 -34.19
N ARG A 3 3.30 7.70 -34.46
CA ARG A 3 2.68 6.71 -33.57
C ARG A 3 3.58 6.62 -32.36
N GLY A 4 3.06 7.04 -31.20
CA GLY A 4 3.80 7.02 -29.93
C GLY A 4 4.41 5.64 -29.60
N PRO A 5 5.33 5.60 -28.62
CA PRO A 5 6.00 4.36 -28.21
C PRO A 5 4.93 3.32 -27.89
N THR A 6 5.05 2.15 -28.49
CA THR A 6 3.98 1.16 -28.41
C THR A 6 4.30 0.13 -27.34
N MET A 7 3.43 0.15 -26.35
CA MET A 7 3.56 -0.43 -25.02
C MET A 7 2.62 -1.63 -24.89
N ALA A 8 2.91 -2.52 -23.94
CA ALA A 8 1.95 -3.51 -23.51
C ALA A 8 0.87 -2.83 -22.66
N LYS A 9 -0.40 -2.98 -23.05
CA LYS A 9 -1.51 -2.29 -22.38
C LYS A 9 -2.18 -3.24 -21.38
N LEU A 10 -2.14 -2.91 -20.10
CA LEU A 10 -2.96 -3.58 -19.09
C LEU A 10 -4.44 -3.34 -19.44
N CYS A 11 -5.15 -4.39 -19.83
CA CYS A 11 -6.56 -4.32 -20.24
C CYS A 11 -7.52 -4.97 -19.26
N ARG A 12 -7.01 -5.86 -18.39
CA ARG A 12 -7.81 -6.54 -17.36
C ARG A 12 -6.97 -6.76 -16.12
N PHE A 13 -7.63 -6.68 -14.99
CA PHE A 13 -7.08 -7.01 -13.69
C PHE A 13 -8.10 -7.89 -12.94
N VAL A 14 -7.66 -8.82 -12.11
CA VAL A 14 -8.55 -9.64 -11.29
C VAL A 14 -7.86 -9.94 -9.97
N LYS A 15 -8.57 -9.77 -8.86
CA LYS A 15 -8.18 -10.31 -7.55
C LYS A 15 -8.88 -11.64 -7.34
N LEU A 16 -8.12 -12.70 -7.07
CA LEU A 16 -8.68 -14.04 -6.88
C LEU A 16 -9.23 -14.28 -5.47
N ASN A 17 -8.93 -13.36 -4.52
CA ASN A 17 -9.34 -13.43 -3.11
C ASN A 17 -9.02 -14.78 -2.45
N ASP A 18 -7.90 -15.39 -2.85
CA ASP A 18 -7.40 -16.62 -2.24
C ASP A 18 -6.47 -16.31 -1.05
N ARG A 19 -6.05 -17.36 -0.33
CA ARG A 19 -5.12 -17.24 0.80
C ARG A 19 -3.74 -16.71 0.43
N PHE A 20 -3.43 -16.64 -0.86
CA PHE A 20 -2.13 -16.24 -1.39
C PHE A 20 -2.13 -14.79 -1.90
N ASN A 21 -3.27 -14.09 -1.75
CA ASN A 21 -3.50 -12.76 -2.29
C ASN A 21 -3.21 -12.69 -3.80
N ALA A 22 -3.58 -13.74 -4.54
CA ALA A 22 -3.26 -13.86 -5.95
C ALA A 22 -4.01 -12.83 -6.79
N GLN A 23 -3.30 -12.24 -7.74
CA GLN A 23 -3.83 -11.25 -8.68
C GLN A 23 -3.36 -11.55 -10.10
N VAL A 24 -4.27 -11.42 -11.06
CA VAL A 24 -4.01 -11.66 -12.48
C VAL A 24 -4.10 -10.35 -13.24
N PHE A 25 -3.03 -10.02 -13.97
CA PHE A 25 -2.92 -8.85 -14.83
C PHE A 25 -2.88 -9.30 -16.29
N THR A 26 -3.86 -8.92 -17.11
CA THR A 26 -3.88 -9.23 -18.53
C THR A 26 -3.43 -8.03 -19.35
N PHE A 27 -2.43 -8.23 -20.19
CA PHE A 27 -1.86 -7.24 -21.09
C PHE A 27 -2.19 -7.60 -22.53
N MET A 28 -2.59 -6.59 -23.31
CA MET A 28 -2.57 -6.66 -24.76
C MET A 28 -1.18 -6.24 -25.26
N LEU A 29 -0.49 -7.18 -25.88
CA LEU A 29 0.83 -7.00 -26.44
C LEU A 29 0.71 -6.81 -27.97
N PRO A 30 1.14 -5.67 -28.52
CA PRO A 30 1.01 -5.39 -29.95
C PRO A 30 1.76 -6.43 -30.80
N GLY A 31 1.08 -7.09 -31.74
CA GLY A 31 1.65 -8.19 -32.55
C GLY A 31 2.80 -7.78 -33.46
N ARG A 32 3.07 -6.47 -33.59
CA ARG A 32 4.30 -5.99 -34.24
C ARG A 32 5.56 -6.53 -33.58
N ILE A 33 5.53 -6.95 -32.31
CA ILE A 33 6.68 -7.58 -31.62
C ILE A 33 7.21 -8.82 -32.36
N LEU A 34 6.38 -9.43 -33.21
CA LEU A 34 6.77 -10.57 -34.04
C LEU A 34 7.65 -10.16 -35.23
N ARG A 35 7.69 -8.88 -35.59
CA ARG A 35 8.52 -8.36 -36.68
C ARG A 35 9.96 -8.20 -36.23
N GLU A 36 10.90 -8.49 -37.14
CA GLU A 36 12.32 -8.23 -36.93
C GLU A 36 12.59 -6.76 -36.59
N PHE A 37 13.64 -6.52 -35.80
CA PHE A 37 14.08 -5.20 -35.34
C PHE A 37 13.05 -4.41 -34.50
N THR A 38 12.00 -5.07 -34.00
CA THR A 38 11.07 -4.41 -33.07
C THR A 38 11.75 -4.19 -31.73
N PRO A 39 11.76 -2.95 -31.19
CA PRO A 39 12.31 -2.69 -29.87
C PRO A 39 11.50 -3.39 -28.79
N ASP A 40 12.14 -3.60 -27.64
CA ASP A 40 11.49 -4.14 -26.44
C ASP A 40 10.22 -3.36 -26.08
N ILE A 41 9.20 -4.11 -25.67
CA ILE A 41 7.90 -3.55 -25.31
C ILE A 41 7.73 -3.62 -23.81
N TYR A 42 7.37 -2.50 -23.21
CA TYR A 42 7.17 -2.36 -21.77
C TYR A 42 5.70 -2.03 -21.48
N SER A 43 5.21 -2.45 -20.32
CA SER A 43 3.97 -1.89 -19.77
C SER A 43 4.25 -0.57 -19.03
N LYS A 44 3.17 0.18 -18.78
CA LYS A 44 3.16 1.15 -17.68
C LYS A 44 3.32 0.43 -16.34
N ASP A 45 3.69 1.21 -15.33
CA ASP A 45 3.71 0.74 -13.95
C ASP A 45 2.32 0.29 -13.50
N PHE A 46 2.28 -0.81 -12.75
CA PHE A 46 1.10 -1.27 -12.01
C PHE A 46 1.50 -1.65 -10.58
N VAL A 47 0.53 -1.78 -9.69
CA VAL A 47 0.79 -2.02 -8.26
C VAL A 47 0.31 -3.42 -7.87
N TYR A 48 1.18 -4.15 -7.18
CA TYR A 48 0.87 -5.44 -6.57
C TYR A 48 1.65 -5.58 -5.25
N GLY A 49 0.97 -6.04 -4.19
CA GLY A 49 1.53 -6.13 -2.83
C GLY A 49 2.18 -4.84 -2.34
N TYR A 50 1.54 -3.70 -2.62
CA TYR A 50 2.02 -2.36 -2.24
C TYR A 50 3.37 -1.95 -2.87
N GLN A 51 3.85 -2.74 -3.83
CA GLN A 51 5.03 -2.47 -4.64
C GLN A 51 4.63 -2.12 -6.06
N LYS A 52 5.50 -1.38 -6.74
CA LYS A 52 5.30 -0.95 -8.12
C LYS A 52 6.07 -1.87 -9.06
N TRP A 53 5.43 -2.27 -10.15
CA TRP A 53 5.94 -3.27 -11.08
C TRP A 53 5.74 -2.81 -12.52
N ASN A 54 6.59 -3.27 -13.42
CA ASN A 54 6.24 -3.28 -14.84
C ASN A 54 6.63 -4.63 -15.45
N VAL A 55 6.03 -4.93 -16.60
CA VAL A 55 6.40 -6.10 -17.41
C VAL A 55 7.13 -5.63 -18.66
N SER A 56 8.11 -6.42 -19.10
CA SER A 56 8.79 -6.22 -20.37
C SER A 56 8.79 -7.48 -21.22
N PHE A 57 8.70 -7.26 -22.54
CA PHE A 57 8.71 -8.30 -23.55
C PHE A 57 9.85 -8.01 -24.53
N VAL A 58 10.77 -8.95 -24.61
CA VAL A 58 12.04 -8.81 -25.34
C VAL A 58 12.04 -9.79 -26.50
N ARG A 59 12.23 -9.29 -27.72
CA ARG A 59 12.31 -10.15 -28.90
C ARG A 59 13.76 -10.58 -29.13
N THR A 60 13.98 -11.89 -29.26
CA THR A 60 15.20 -12.48 -29.82
C THR A 60 14.91 -13.05 -31.20
N ASP A 61 15.92 -13.56 -31.91
CA ASP A 61 15.74 -14.09 -33.27
C ASP A 61 14.64 -15.15 -33.39
N ARG A 62 14.51 -16.02 -32.38
CA ARG A 62 13.56 -17.14 -32.39
C ARG A 62 12.44 -17.04 -31.34
N HIS A 63 12.65 -16.27 -30.27
CA HIS A 63 11.74 -16.27 -29.12
C HIS A 63 11.32 -14.87 -28.71
N ILE A 64 10.14 -14.79 -28.11
CA ILE A 64 9.77 -13.70 -27.21
C ILE A 64 10.12 -14.12 -25.79
N GLY A 65 10.85 -13.26 -25.08
CA GLY A 65 11.06 -13.34 -23.65
C GLY A 65 10.10 -12.45 -22.88
N ALA A 66 9.82 -12.79 -21.63
CA ALA A 66 8.95 -12.03 -20.74
C ALA A 66 9.58 -11.88 -19.36
N PHE A 67 9.55 -10.66 -18.82
CA PHE A 67 10.17 -10.32 -17.55
C PHE A 67 9.25 -9.46 -16.71
N LEU A 68 9.30 -9.71 -15.41
CA LEU A 68 8.71 -8.89 -14.37
C LEU A 68 9.83 -8.08 -13.72
N LYS A 69 9.58 -6.79 -13.50
CA LYS A 69 10.55 -5.88 -12.89
C LYS A 69 9.93 -5.11 -11.73
N LEU A 70 10.63 -5.12 -10.59
CA LEU A 70 10.34 -4.26 -9.45
C LEU A 70 10.80 -2.84 -9.77
N GLN A 71 9.89 -1.88 -9.63
CA GLN A 71 10.17 -0.46 -9.79
C GLN A 71 10.58 0.15 -8.45
N SER A 72 11.54 1.06 -8.50
CA SER A 72 12.05 1.79 -7.32
C SER A 72 12.50 0.87 -6.16
N PRO A 73 13.38 -0.13 -6.41
CA PRO A 73 13.92 -0.93 -5.32
C PRO A 73 14.72 -0.03 -4.36
N SER A 74 14.57 -0.25 -3.06
CA SER A 74 15.28 0.50 -2.02
C SER A 74 16.30 -0.38 -1.31
N GLN A 75 17.39 0.23 -0.84
CA GLN A 75 18.45 -0.48 -0.13
C GLN A 75 17.92 -1.14 1.14
N GLY A 76 18.35 -2.37 1.42
CA GLY A 76 17.89 -3.17 2.56
C GLY A 76 16.50 -3.78 2.40
N LEU A 77 15.68 -3.34 1.44
CA LEU A 77 14.36 -3.91 1.18
C LEU A 77 14.43 -5.06 0.17
N ARG A 78 13.82 -6.19 0.54
CA ARG A 78 13.65 -7.35 -0.33
C ARG A 78 12.17 -7.67 -0.48
N CYS A 79 11.77 -7.98 -1.71
CA CYS A 79 10.41 -8.37 -2.05
C CYS A 79 10.42 -9.78 -2.64
N ARG A 80 9.85 -10.75 -1.92
CA ARG A 80 9.76 -12.14 -2.38
C ARG A 80 8.36 -12.44 -2.87
N LEU A 81 8.20 -13.01 -4.07
CA LEU A 81 6.91 -13.48 -4.57
C LEU A 81 7.03 -14.68 -5.54
N ASP A 82 5.89 -15.29 -5.84
CA ASP A 82 5.73 -16.23 -6.96
C ASP A 82 5.00 -15.53 -8.09
N PHE A 83 5.43 -15.74 -9.34
CA PHE A 83 4.70 -15.24 -10.50
C PHE A 83 4.69 -16.24 -11.66
N SER A 84 3.74 -16.07 -12.57
CA SER A 84 3.70 -16.83 -13.82
C SER A 84 3.27 -15.96 -14.98
N PHE A 85 3.90 -16.16 -16.13
CA PHE A 85 3.46 -15.58 -17.40
C PHE A 85 2.74 -16.64 -18.22
N THR A 86 1.63 -16.25 -18.86
CA THR A 86 0.83 -17.10 -19.73
C THR A 86 0.50 -16.36 -21.03
N VAL A 87 0.79 -16.96 -22.19
CA VAL A 87 0.23 -16.51 -23.47
C VAL A 87 -1.11 -17.20 -23.67
N VAL A 88 -2.16 -16.41 -23.86
CA VAL A 88 -3.51 -16.93 -24.04
C VAL A 88 -3.73 -17.29 -25.49
N ASN A 89 -4.09 -18.54 -25.72
CA ASN A 89 -4.50 -19.06 -27.01
C ASN A 89 -5.97 -18.72 -27.29
N ARG A 90 -6.29 -18.32 -28.52
CA ARG A 90 -7.66 -17.95 -28.88
C ARG A 90 -8.61 -19.15 -28.94
N ASP A 91 -8.10 -20.33 -29.28
CA ASP A 91 -8.96 -21.51 -29.49
C ASP A 91 -9.44 -22.11 -28.16
N HIS A 92 -8.50 -22.35 -27.24
CA HIS A 92 -8.79 -23.05 -25.98
C HIS A 92 -7.66 -22.88 -24.96
N PHE A 93 -8.01 -22.76 -23.67
CA PHE A 93 -7.06 -22.51 -22.58
C PHE A 93 -6.01 -23.62 -22.40
N THR A 94 -6.31 -24.87 -22.79
CA THR A 94 -5.35 -25.99 -22.72
C THR A 94 -4.17 -25.82 -23.68
N LYS A 95 -4.28 -24.93 -24.67
CA LYS A 95 -3.20 -24.62 -25.62
C LYS A 95 -2.35 -23.42 -25.15
N ASN A 96 -2.68 -22.81 -24.02
CA ASN A 96 -1.89 -21.71 -23.46
C ASN A 96 -0.45 -22.17 -23.19
N VAL A 97 0.49 -21.26 -23.36
CA VAL A 97 1.90 -21.50 -23.03
C VAL A 97 2.23 -20.65 -21.81
N SER A 98 2.79 -21.27 -20.78
CA SER A 98 3.11 -20.58 -19.53
C SER A 98 4.45 -21.00 -18.95
N PHE A 99 5.01 -20.14 -18.11
CA PHE A 99 6.06 -20.52 -17.16
C PHE A 99 5.77 -19.93 -15.79
N ILE A 100 6.32 -20.57 -14.77
CA ILE A 100 6.18 -20.18 -13.37
C ILE A 100 7.57 -19.99 -12.79
N GLU A 101 7.75 -18.91 -12.06
CA GLU A 101 8.91 -18.65 -11.20
C GLU A 101 8.43 -18.55 -9.75
N LYS A 102 9.12 -19.24 -8.83
CA LYS A 102 8.73 -19.35 -7.43
C LYS A 102 9.77 -18.72 -6.53
N SER A 103 9.32 -18.05 -5.48
CA SER A 103 10.15 -17.47 -4.43
C SER A 103 11.25 -16.57 -4.98
N CYS A 104 10.94 -15.80 -6.03
CA CYS A 104 11.86 -14.82 -6.60
C CYS A 104 12.05 -13.69 -5.59
N GLU A 105 13.30 -13.43 -5.21
CA GLU A 105 13.67 -12.35 -4.29
C GLU A 105 14.16 -11.13 -5.08
N PHE A 106 13.33 -10.10 -5.13
CA PHE A 106 13.64 -8.83 -5.77
C PHE A 106 14.36 -7.89 -4.80
N SER A 107 15.47 -7.32 -5.25
CA SER A 107 16.29 -6.33 -4.53
C SER A 107 16.83 -5.27 -5.51
N PRO A 108 17.54 -4.23 -5.04
CA PRO A 108 18.25 -3.31 -5.94
C PRO A 108 19.24 -4.01 -6.89
N GLU A 109 19.89 -5.08 -6.42
CA GLU A 109 20.88 -5.86 -7.16
C GLU A 109 20.22 -6.84 -8.15
N ALA A 110 19.01 -7.32 -7.82
CA ALA A 110 18.24 -8.25 -8.64
C ALA A 110 16.79 -7.76 -8.76
N SER A 111 16.55 -6.75 -9.58
CA SER A 111 15.21 -6.13 -9.72
C SER A 111 14.37 -6.70 -10.87
N VAL A 112 14.92 -7.62 -11.67
CA VAL A 112 14.27 -8.17 -12.88
C VAL A 112 14.38 -9.69 -12.90
N PHE A 113 13.26 -10.37 -13.07
CA PHE A 113 13.19 -11.83 -13.22
C PHE A 113 12.30 -12.20 -14.39
N GLY A 114 12.60 -13.31 -15.07
CA GLY A 114 11.84 -13.78 -16.22
C GLY A 114 12.61 -14.76 -17.10
N ARG A 115 12.09 -15.01 -18.30
CA ARG A 115 12.69 -15.95 -19.26
C ARG A 115 12.92 -15.30 -20.60
N LYS A 116 14.14 -15.48 -21.15
CA LYS A 116 14.49 -15.05 -22.52
C LYS A 116 13.81 -15.90 -23.60
N THR A 117 13.57 -17.18 -23.32
CA THR A 117 12.99 -18.16 -24.23
C THR A 117 11.61 -18.60 -23.71
N PHE A 118 10.67 -17.65 -23.61
CA PHE A 118 9.33 -17.95 -23.12
C PHE A 118 8.48 -18.68 -24.19
N ILE A 119 8.39 -18.11 -25.38
CA ILE A 119 7.63 -18.71 -26.49
C ILE A 119 8.32 -18.45 -27.82
N GLU A 120 8.30 -19.43 -28.71
CA GLU A 120 8.82 -19.28 -30.07
C GLU A 120 7.92 -18.37 -30.90
N ILE A 121 8.54 -17.55 -31.75
CA ILE A 121 7.82 -16.64 -32.66
C ILE A 121 6.99 -17.44 -33.67
N GLU A 122 7.50 -18.59 -34.12
CA GLU A 122 6.80 -19.47 -35.05
C GLU A 122 5.50 -20.02 -34.45
N ASP A 123 5.53 -20.41 -33.18
CA ASP A 123 4.35 -20.87 -32.44
C ASP A 123 3.29 -19.77 -32.34
N LEU A 124 3.69 -18.54 -32.05
CA LEU A 124 2.78 -17.39 -31.97
C LEU A 124 2.06 -17.13 -33.30
N LEU A 125 2.75 -17.36 -34.44
CA LEU A 125 2.21 -17.17 -35.77
C LEU A 125 1.31 -18.31 -36.23
N LYS A 126 1.64 -19.56 -35.89
CA LYS A 126 0.96 -20.76 -36.43
C LYS A 126 -0.18 -21.30 -35.57
N ARG A 127 -0.20 -21.00 -34.26
CA ARG A 127 -1.07 -21.68 -33.29
C ARG A 127 -2.20 -20.80 -32.74
N ASN A 128 -2.70 -19.80 -33.46
CA ASN A 128 -3.85 -18.96 -33.05
C ASN A 128 -3.65 -18.20 -31.72
N PHE A 129 -2.46 -17.67 -31.45
CA PHE A 129 -2.22 -16.77 -30.31
C PHE A 129 -2.55 -15.30 -30.60
N LEU A 130 -2.43 -14.89 -31.87
CA LEU A 130 -2.85 -13.57 -32.32
C LEU A 130 -4.38 -13.44 -32.29
N GLN A 131 -4.86 -12.41 -31.60
CA GLN A 131 -6.25 -12.00 -31.62
C GLN A 131 -6.63 -11.45 -33.00
N GLU A 132 -7.93 -11.34 -33.29
CA GLU A 132 -8.41 -10.76 -34.56
C GLU A 132 -7.96 -9.31 -34.76
N SER A 133 -7.74 -8.59 -33.67
CA SER A 133 -7.19 -7.23 -33.65
C SER A 133 -5.68 -7.17 -33.98
N GLY A 134 -5.01 -8.32 -34.07
CA GLY A 134 -3.56 -8.43 -34.28
C GLY A 134 -2.71 -8.22 -33.02
N GLU A 135 -3.31 -8.19 -31.83
CA GLU A 135 -2.58 -8.19 -30.55
C GLU A 135 -2.49 -9.60 -29.96
N LEU A 136 -1.53 -9.82 -29.06
CA LEU A 136 -1.40 -11.02 -28.24
C LEU A 136 -1.98 -10.72 -26.85
N LEU A 137 -2.61 -11.72 -26.22
CA LEU A 137 -3.05 -11.61 -24.83
C LEU A 137 -2.06 -12.33 -23.91
N LEU A 138 -1.49 -11.58 -22.97
CA LEU A 138 -0.54 -12.08 -21.98
C LEU A 138 -1.07 -11.88 -20.59
N GLU A 139 -1.01 -12.92 -19.76
CA GLU A 139 -1.40 -12.86 -18.37
C GLU A 139 -0.19 -13.00 -17.47
N VAL A 140 -0.16 -12.18 -16.42
CA VAL A 140 0.79 -12.29 -15.31
C VAL A 140 -0.01 -12.55 -14.05
N GLU A 141 0.11 -13.75 -13.50
CA GLU A 141 -0.38 -14.07 -12.16
C GLU A 141 0.75 -13.76 -11.17
N MET A 142 0.44 -13.06 -10.10
CA MET A 142 1.35 -12.77 -9.00
C MET A 142 0.70 -13.18 -7.69
N ARG A 143 1.44 -13.87 -6.80
CA ARG A 143 0.94 -14.38 -5.51
C ARG A 143 2.05 -14.44 -4.46
N ASN A 144 1.68 -14.62 -3.20
CA ASN A 144 2.62 -14.85 -2.08
C ASN A 144 3.69 -13.76 -1.89
N ILE A 145 3.32 -12.50 -2.07
CA ILE A 145 4.26 -11.39 -1.91
C ILE A 145 4.57 -11.11 -0.43
N HIS A 146 5.85 -10.96 -0.13
CA HIS A 146 6.37 -10.60 1.20
C HIS A 146 7.44 -9.51 1.03
N SER A 147 7.33 -8.41 1.76
CA SER A 147 8.31 -7.31 1.74
C SER A 147 9.00 -7.19 3.09
N ILE A 148 10.32 -7.38 3.11
CA ILE A 148 11.13 -7.35 4.33
C ILE A 148 12.26 -6.34 4.14
N TYR A 149 12.25 -5.29 4.95
CA TYR A 149 13.39 -4.40 5.11
C TYR A 149 14.34 -4.97 6.17
N GLU A 150 15.64 -4.92 5.91
CA GLU A 150 16.67 -5.36 6.83
C GLU A 150 17.86 -4.40 6.85
N CYS A 151 18.31 -4.04 8.05
CA CYS A 151 19.53 -3.26 8.24
C CYS A 151 20.25 -3.63 9.55
N PHE A 152 21.45 -3.07 9.73
CA PHE A 152 22.25 -3.20 10.94
C PHE A 152 22.50 -1.81 11.52
N MET A 153 21.90 -1.53 12.68
CA MET A 153 22.11 -0.28 13.41
C MET A 153 23.33 -0.39 14.30
N ARG A 154 24.19 0.64 14.30
CA ARG A 154 25.36 0.68 15.20
C ARG A 154 24.91 1.13 16.58
N LEU A 155 25.28 0.37 17.59
CA LEU A 155 24.97 0.75 18.97
C LEU A 155 25.85 1.92 19.41
N PRO A 156 25.32 2.85 20.22
CA PRO A 156 26.13 3.82 20.94
C PRO A 156 27.20 3.08 21.75
N LYS A 157 28.40 3.65 21.86
CA LYS A 157 29.38 3.13 22.82
C LYS A 157 28.80 3.34 24.21
N GLU A 158 28.78 2.31 25.05
CA GLU A 158 28.47 2.48 26.47
C GLU A 158 29.45 3.53 27.01
N SER A 159 28.97 4.75 27.20
CA SER A 159 29.73 5.77 27.89
C SER A 159 29.89 5.23 29.31
N SER A 160 31.14 5.00 29.71
CA SER A 160 31.46 4.61 31.08
C SER A 160 31.13 5.78 32.01
N SER A 161 29.85 5.98 32.32
CA SER A 161 29.36 6.90 33.36
C SER A 161 29.55 6.31 34.77
N GLY A 162 30.58 5.49 34.94
CA GLY A 162 30.99 4.88 36.21
C GLY A 162 32.47 5.12 36.46
N ASN A 163 32.80 6.32 36.94
CA ASN A 163 33.93 6.70 37.81
C ASN A 163 34.48 8.09 37.46
N HIS A 164 33.89 9.14 38.00
CA HIS A 164 34.65 10.32 38.43
C HIS A 164 34.38 10.55 39.91
N HIS A 165 35.10 9.80 40.75
CA HIS A 165 35.38 10.27 42.11
C HIS A 165 36.29 11.49 42.01
N GLY A 166 35.80 12.64 42.50
CA GLY A 166 36.63 13.79 42.83
C GLY A 166 36.52 14.96 41.84
N HIS A 167 35.65 15.92 42.11
CA HIS A 167 36.03 17.18 42.75
C HIS A 167 34.83 18.14 42.79
N ASN A 168 34.55 18.67 43.99
CA ASN A 168 33.77 19.89 44.21
C ASN A 168 34.23 20.99 43.25
N TYR A 169 33.29 21.70 42.61
CA TYR A 169 33.19 23.18 42.67
C TYR A 169 31.89 23.67 42.00
N HIS A 170 31.19 24.52 42.75
CA HIS A 170 30.22 25.54 42.33
C HIS A 170 28.98 25.16 41.51
N ALA A 171 27.86 25.18 42.24
CA ALA A 171 26.55 25.54 41.72
C ALA A 171 26.55 26.95 41.10
N THR A 172 26.19 27.06 39.82
CA THR A 172 25.47 28.23 39.28
C THR A 172 24.58 27.83 38.11
N ASN A 173 23.27 28.02 38.32
CA ASN A 173 22.24 28.43 37.37
C ASN A 173 22.01 27.65 36.06
N HIS A 174 20.88 26.94 36.07
CA HIS A 174 19.77 27.09 35.12
C HIS A 174 20.09 27.68 33.74
N HIS A 175 20.28 26.78 32.77
CA HIS A 175 19.66 26.94 31.46
C HIS A 175 18.90 25.64 31.12
N ASN A 176 17.58 25.77 30.98
CA ASN A 176 16.66 24.73 30.54
C ASN A 176 16.99 24.34 29.08
N SER A 177 17.96 23.45 28.92
CA SER A 177 18.16 22.66 27.71
C SER A 177 17.16 21.52 27.75
N ARG A 178 16.01 21.70 27.10
CA ARG A 178 15.07 20.61 26.75
C ARG A 178 15.61 19.75 25.58
N HIS A 179 16.93 19.61 25.45
CA HIS A 179 17.58 19.07 24.26
C HIS A 179 18.17 17.65 24.41
N ASP A 180 18.07 17.03 25.59
CA ASP A 180 18.79 15.77 25.91
C ASP A 180 18.01 14.47 25.63
N GLY A 181 16.89 14.51 24.89
CA GLY A 181 16.11 13.31 24.57
C GLY A 181 16.50 12.60 23.26
N TYR A 182 17.32 13.23 22.42
CA TYR A 182 17.60 12.79 21.05
C TYR A 182 19.01 12.21 20.83
N GLU A 183 19.94 12.32 21.79
CA GLU A 183 21.33 11.90 21.59
C GLU A 183 21.51 10.38 21.41
N ASP A 184 20.57 9.57 21.92
CA ASP A 184 20.61 8.10 21.82
C ASP A 184 19.63 7.52 20.79
N ARG A 185 19.00 8.35 19.96
CA ARG A 185 18.09 7.87 18.90
C ARG A 185 18.88 7.27 17.74
N MET A 186 18.71 5.97 17.54
CA MET A 186 19.18 5.26 16.35
C MET A 186 18.09 5.28 15.27
N GLU A 187 18.47 5.51 14.02
CA GLU A 187 17.54 5.52 12.89
C GLU A 187 18.07 4.69 11.72
N SER A 188 17.15 4.01 11.01
CA SER A 188 17.47 3.27 9.80
C SER A 188 17.64 4.19 8.60
N THR A 189 18.19 3.67 7.50
CA THR A 189 18.02 4.33 6.20
C THR A 189 16.55 4.30 5.77
N TYR A 190 16.19 5.14 4.80
CA TYR A 190 14.88 5.10 4.19
C TYR A 190 14.68 3.86 3.31
N PHE A 191 13.45 3.33 3.31
CA PHE A 191 13.00 2.27 2.43
C PHE A 191 11.59 2.53 1.90
N MET A 192 11.30 1.99 0.72
CA MET A 192 10.06 2.26 -0.02
C MET A 192 9.03 1.14 0.16
N PHE A 193 7.83 1.48 0.61
CA PHE A 193 6.70 0.54 0.66
C PHE A 193 5.36 1.29 0.54
N GLY A 194 4.42 0.77 -0.25
CA GLY A 194 3.10 1.41 -0.40
C GLY A 194 3.13 2.77 -1.09
N LEU A 195 4.14 3.03 -1.92
CA LEU A 195 4.42 4.35 -2.53
C LEU A 195 4.76 5.42 -1.49
N SER A 196 5.30 5.03 -0.35
CA SER A 196 5.80 5.93 0.68
C SER A 196 7.19 5.52 1.13
N ASP A 197 7.97 6.50 1.57
CA ASP A 197 9.25 6.37 2.23
C ASP A 197 9.04 6.15 3.72
N TRP A 198 9.80 5.19 4.28
CA TRP A 198 9.70 4.78 5.68
C TRP A 198 11.09 4.73 6.33
N SER A 199 11.16 5.04 7.63
CA SER A 199 12.28 4.67 8.49
C SER A 199 11.78 4.01 9.77
N ILE A 200 12.67 3.32 10.46
CA ILE A 200 12.45 2.84 11.82
C ILE A 200 13.48 3.47 12.76
N SER A 201 13.00 3.96 13.89
CA SER A 201 13.82 4.56 14.94
C SER A 201 13.75 3.76 16.23
N LEU A 202 14.88 3.66 16.94
CA LEU A 202 15.00 3.04 18.25
C LEU A 202 15.58 4.09 19.21
N PHE A 203 14.99 4.26 20.38
CA PHE A 203 15.48 5.19 21.39
C PHE A 203 15.15 4.70 22.81
N PRO A 204 15.90 5.12 23.84
CA PRO A 204 15.65 4.70 25.21
C PRO A 204 14.24 5.08 25.68
N ASP A 205 13.56 4.14 26.32
CA ASP A 205 12.34 4.44 27.06
C ASP A 205 12.70 4.85 28.49
N ASN A 206 12.68 6.16 28.76
CA ASN A 206 12.98 6.73 30.07
C ASN A 206 11.77 6.74 31.02
N SER A 207 10.61 6.21 30.61
CA SER A 207 9.38 6.22 31.41
C SER A 207 9.31 5.07 32.41
N VAL A 208 10.06 3.98 32.19
CA VAL A 208 10.01 2.76 33.01
C VAL A 208 11.27 2.65 33.86
N ALA A 209 11.19 3.09 35.12
CA ALA A 209 12.31 3.06 36.06
C ALA A 209 12.76 1.65 36.51
N GLU A 210 12.02 0.59 36.16
CA GLU A 210 12.19 -0.76 36.73
C GLU A 210 12.68 -1.84 35.76
N ALA A 211 12.77 -1.55 34.45
CA ALA A 211 13.36 -2.49 33.50
C ALA A 211 14.84 -2.13 33.27
N ASP A 212 15.71 -3.13 33.26
CA ASP A 212 17.14 -3.03 32.96
C ASP A 212 17.33 -2.62 31.47
N GLY A 213 17.04 -1.34 31.20
CA GLY A 213 16.84 -0.73 29.89
C GLY A 213 15.57 -1.21 29.17
N SER A 214 14.72 -0.26 28.75
CA SER A 214 13.68 -0.46 27.74
C SER A 214 13.99 0.37 26.50
N VAL A 215 13.60 -0.14 25.32
CA VAL A 215 13.74 0.58 24.04
C VAL A 215 12.37 0.79 23.44
N GLU A 216 12.09 2.02 23.02
CA GLU A 216 10.94 2.32 22.19
C GLU A 216 11.31 2.18 20.72
N VAL A 217 10.42 1.58 19.96
CA VAL A 217 10.59 1.41 18.51
C VAL A 217 9.47 2.12 17.78
N GLN A 218 9.82 2.96 16.82
CA GLN A 218 8.87 3.80 16.09
C GLN A 218 9.05 3.65 14.58
N LEU A 219 7.97 3.36 13.88
CA LEU A 219 7.91 3.42 12.42
C LEU A 219 7.49 4.84 12.00
N GLN A 220 8.20 5.42 11.04
CA GLN A 220 7.94 6.77 10.56
C GLN A 220 7.77 6.79 9.05
N ARG A 221 6.68 7.41 8.58
CA ARG A 221 6.40 7.72 7.18
C ARG A 221 6.95 9.11 6.85
N HIS A 222 7.79 9.21 5.82
CA HIS A 222 8.42 10.48 5.41
C HIS A 222 7.74 11.14 4.22
N THR A 223 6.94 10.39 3.45
CA THR A 223 6.18 10.98 2.35
C THR A 223 4.94 11.71 2.89
N SER A 224 4.87 13.02 2.68
CA SER A 224 3.76 13.84 3.12
C SER A 224 2.51 13.63 2.24
N PHE A 225 1.41 13.26 2.89
CA PHE A 225 0.07 13.31 2.30
C PHE A 225 -0.92 13.79 3.36
N ASP A 226 -1.93 14.56 2.95
CA ASP A 226 -3.07 14.97 3.79
C ASP A 226 -3.96 13.80 4.24
N HIS A 227 -3.60 12.57 3.86
CA HIS A 227 -4.35 11.36 4.16
C HIS A 227 -3.77 10.63 5.35
N LEU A 228 -4.68 10.22 6.24
CA LEU A 228 -4.41 9.17 7.21
C LEU A 228 -3.95 7.90 6.48
N CYS A 229 -3.11 7.12 7.13
CA CYS A 229 -2.58 5.87 6.59
C CYS A 229 -2.71 4.78 7.63
N TYR A 230 -3.46 3.73 7.30
CA TYR A 230 -3.45 2.51 8.09
C TYR A 230 -2.31 1.61 7.62
N VAL A 231 -1.37 1.32 8.52
CA VAL A 231 -0.21 0.48 8.27
C VAL A 231 -0.25 -0.77 9.16
N ARG A 232 0.10 -1.91 8.57
CA ARG A 232 0.35 -3.16 9.29
C ARG A 232 1.76 -3.64 8.98
N TYR A 233 2.51 -3.98 10.01
CA TYR A 233 3.92 -4.35 9.91
C TYR A 233 4.33 -5.20 11.12
N ARG A 234 5.52 -5.80 11.04
CA ARG A 234 6.09 -6.61 12.12
C ARG A 234 7.58 -6.28 12.27
N ILE A 235 8.02 -6.09 13.49
CA ILE A 235 9.41 -5.78 13.83
C ILE A 235 10.06 -7.03 14.41
N ILE A 236 11.25 -7.35 13.91
CA ILE A 236 12.09 -8.44 14.42
C ILE A 236 13.48 -7.85 14.71
N LEU A 237 13.93 -7.94 15.96
CA LEU A 237 15.20 -7.37 16.41
C LEU A 237 16.18 -8.45 16.90
N GLY A 238 17.46 -8.17 16.69
CA GLY A 238 18.55 -9.04 17.10
C GLY A 238 18.73 -10.24 16.19
N ASP A 239 19.79 -10.98 16.45
CA ASP A 239 20.07 -12.20 15.70
C ASP A 239 19.09 -13.31 16.06
N GLU A 240 18.73 -14.09 15.04
CA GLU A 240 17.72 -15.16 15.10
C GLU A 240 16.34 -14.72 15.63
N GLY A 241 16.03 -13.42 15.56
CA GLY A 241 14.76 -12.90 16.06
C GLY A 241 14.67 -12.95 17.58
N THR A 242 15.71 -12.43 18.25
CA THR A 242 15.75 -12.32 19.72
C THR A 242 14.52 -11.60 20.27
N PHE A 243 13.95 -10.68 19.50
CA PHE A 243 12.63 -10.11 19.75
C PHE A 243 11.77 -10.13 18.48
N ASP A 244 10.47 -10.30 18.67
CA ASP A 244 9.46 -10.31 17.61
C ASP A 244 8.18 -9.65 18.13
N SER A 245 7.73 -8.57 17.48
CA SER A 245 6.56 -7.82 17.93
C SER A 245 5.23 -8.53 17.67
N GLY A 246 5.22 -9.57 16.83
CA GLY A 246 4.01 -9.95 16.09
C GLY A 246 3.53 -8.81 15.17
N ASP A 247 2.29 -8.91 14.71
CA ASP A 247 1.73 -7.90 13.81
C ASP A 247 1.29 -6.67 14.59
N LEU A 248 1.86 -5.53 14.23
CA LEU A 248 1.49 -4.21 14.70
C LEU A 248 0.59 -3.54 13.67
N GLU A 249 -0.43 -2.82 14.14
CA GLU A 249 -1.35 -2.04 13.32
C GLU A 249 -1.44 -0.62 13.88
N GLN A 250 -1.25 0.39 13.02
CA GLN A 250 -1.31 1.80 13.41
C GLN A 250 -2.03 2.64 12.35
N VAL A 251 -2.65 3.73 12.79
CA VAL A 251 -3.16 4.79 11.92
C VAL A 251 -2.22 5.98 12.06
N LEU A 252 -1.53 6.33 10.99
CA LEU A 252 -0.60 7.45 10.93
C LEU A 252 -1.31 8.65 10.31
N ASP A 253 -1.20 9.81 10.95
CA ASP A 253 -1.73 11.06 10.44
C ASP A 253 -0.76 11.76 9.50
N ALA A 254 -1.01 13.04 9.21
CA ALA A 254 -0.16 13.86 8.35
C ALA A 254 1.27 14.04 8.90
N SER A 255 1.51 13.86 10.22
CA SER A 255 2.87 13.85 10.79
C SER A 255 3.68 12.64 10.32
N GLY A 256 2.99 11.54 9.98
CA GLY A 256 3.63 10.28 9.59
C GLY A 256 4.31 9.55 10.74
N VAL A 257 4.17 10.03 11.98
CA VAL A 257 4.82 9.45 13.16
C VAL A 257 3.88 8.44 13.81
N GLY A 258 4.34 7.20 13.97
CA GLY A 258 3.62 6.16 14.69
C GLY A 258 3.76 6.26 16.21
N GLU A 259 2.80 5.67 16.92
CA GLU A 259 2.93 5.48 18.37
C GLU A 259 4.14 4.57 18.65
N PRO A 260 5.06 4.96 19.55
CA PRO A 260 6.18 4.11 19.90
C PRO A 260 5.71 2.78 20.51
N PHE A 261 6.43 1.71 20.21
CA PHE A 261 6.21 0.39 20.78
C PHE A 261 7.36 0.05 21.72
N THR A 262 7.06 -0.08 23.02
CA THR A 262 8.06 -0.39 24.06
C THR A 262 8.43 -1.86 24.07
N ILE A 263 9.73 -2.13 24.06
CA ILE A 263 10.32 -3.45 24.27
C ILE A 263 11.01 -3.47 25.63
N GLY A 264 10.65 -4.44 26.47
CA GLY A 264 11.24 -4.66 27.80
C GLY A 264 12.66 -5.24 27.78
N ALA A 265 13.54 -4.71 26.92
CA ALA A 265 14.95 -5.06 26.84
C ALA A 265 15.77 -3.91 26.26
N SER A 266 16.98 -3.72 26.76
CA SER A 266 17.93 -2.75 26.20
C SER A 266 18.42 -3.16 24.81
N VAL A 267 18.86 -2.18 24.01
CA VAL A 267 19.46 -2.42 22.69
C VAL A 267 20.70 -3.30 22.75
N TYR A 268 21.48 -3.21 23.83
CA TYR A 268 22.66 -4.05 24.08
C TYR A 268 22.28 -5.50 24.35
N ARG A 269 21.21 -5.73 25.12
CA ARG A 269 20.66 -7.06 25.38
C ARG A 269 20.12 -7.69 24.10
N LEU A 270 19.40 -6.93 23.28
CA LEU A 270 18.89 -7.37 21.98
C LEU A 270 20.02 -7.71 21.00
N ALA A 271 21.13 -6.98 21.05
CA ALA A 271 22.32 -7.24 20.23
C ALA A 271 23.22 -8.37 20.77
N ARG A 272 22.93 -8.92 21.95
CA ARG A 272 23.71 -9.98 22.62
C ARG A 272 25.22 -9.66 22.67
N GLY A 273 25.55 -8.42 23.04
CA GLY A 273 26.94 -7.95 23.17
C GLY A 273 27.66 -7.61 21.87
N ARG A 274 26.95 -7.60 20.72
CA ARG A 274 27.51 -7.11 19.44
C ARG A 274 27.49 -5.59 19.38
N SER A 275 28.38 -5.01 18.58
CA SER A 275 28.42 -3.56 18.32
C SER A 275 27.32 -3.07 17.36
N THR A 276 26.56 -4.00 16.78
CA THR A 276 25.44 -3.71 15.90
C THR A 276 24.21 -4.52 16.28
N LEU A 277 23.04 -3.92 16.10
CA LEU A 277 21.74 -4.56 16.22
C LEU A 277 21.17 -4.81 14.82
N ARG A 278 20.86 -6.06 14.53
CA ARG A 278 20.10 -6.43 13.32
C ARG A 278 18.64 -6.02 13.50
N VAL A 279 18.10 -5.26 12.55
CA VAL A 279 16.72 -4.79 12.54
C VAL A 279 16.05 -5.29 11.27
N LYS A 280 14.91 -5.96 11.42
CA LYS A 280 14.05 -6.34 10.31
C LYS A 280 12.66 -5.77 10.50
N VAL A 281 12.09 -5.26 9.40
CA VAL A 281 10.72 -4.78 9.34
C VAL A 281 10.02 -5.51 8.20
N GLU A 282 9.07 -6.38 8.54
CA GLU A 282 8.16 -6.98 7.57
C GLU A 282 6.98 -6.04 7.36
N MET A 283 6.88 -5.47 6.16
CA MET A 283 5.79 -4.58 5.79
C MET A 283 4.65 -5.41 5.17
N ILE A 284 3.49 -5.39 5.82
CA ILE A 284 2.35 -6.26 5.48
C ILE A 284 1.34 -5.50 4.62
N SER A 285 0.93 -4.30 5.04
CA SER A 285 0.00 -3.48 4.27
C SER A 285 0.08 -1.99 4.59
N VAL A 286 -0.16 -1.16 3.58
CA VAL A 286 -0.31 0.30 3.71
C VAL A 286 -1.54 0.73 2.92
N VAL A 287 -2.50 1.36 3.59
CA VAL A 287 -3.78 1.78 3.00
C VAL A 287 -4.07 3.22 3.37
N SER A 288 -4.28 4.07 2.36
CA SER A 288 -4.76 5.43 2.57
C SER A 288 -6.18 5.42 3.10
N VAL A 289 -6.44 6.22 4.12
CA VAL A 289 -7.74 6.36 4.78
C VAL A 289 -8.26 7.77 4.54
N SER A 290 -9.49 7.86 4.05
CA SER A 290 -10.23 9.11 3.95
C SER A 290 -11.30 9.11 5.03
N GLU A 291 -11.23 10.07 5.95
CA GLU A 291 -12.28 10.28 6.94
C GLU A 291 -13.43 11.07 6.31
N VAL A 292 -14.64 10.56 6.49
CA VAL A 292 -15.85 11.15 5.89
C VAL A 292 -16.86 11.37 7.00
N TYR A 293 -17.12 12.64 7.32
CA TYR A 293 -18.14 13.02 8.28
C TYR A 293 -19.49 13.11 7.57
N LEU A 294 -20.40 12.21 7.94
CA LEU A 294 -21.72 12.10 7.33
C LEU A 294 -22.81 12.34 8.39
N SER A 295 -23.56 13.43 8.23
CA SER A 295 -24.71 13.73 9.10
C SER A 295 -25.95 13.01 8.60
N ALA A 296 -26.12 11.73 8.96
CA ALA A 296 -27.18 10.88 8.43
C ALA A 296 -28.59 11.47 8.60
N VAL A 297 -28.88 12.19 9.69
CA VAL A 297 -30.19 12.82 9.93
C VAL A 297 -30.16 14.30 9.50
N PRO A 298 -31.13 14.77 8.69
CA PRO A 298 -31.29 16.19 8.40
C PRO A 298 -31.65 16.93 9.69
N SER A 299 -30.80 17.85 10.14
CA SER A 299 -31.12 18.71 11.27
C SER A 299 -32.31 19.62 10.92
N ILE A 300 -33.46 19.37 11.54
CA ILE A 300 -34.59 20.29 11.53
C ILE A 300 -34.27 21.43 12.51
N GLY A 301 -33.65 22.49 12.00
CA GLY A 301 -33.60 23.80 12.66
C GLY A 301 -32.43 24.04 13.62
N ASN A 302 -31.37 24.68 13.11
CA ASN A 302 -31.04 26.06 13.47
C ASN A 302 -29.85 26.53 12.64
N SER A 303 -30.13 27.40 11.66
CA SER A 303 -29.12 28.15 10.95
C SER A 303 -28.44 29.14 11.90
N ARG A 304 -27.36 28.71 12.56
CA ARG A 304 -26.25 29.58 12.97
C ARG A 304 -24.94 28.89 12.60
N SER A 305 -24.41 29.36 11.49
CA SER A 305 -23.07 29.14 10.95
C SER A 305 -21.99 28.94 12.02
N THR A 306 -21.19 27.90 11.87
CA THR A 306 -19.73 28.10 11.85
C THR A 306 -19.18 27.47 10.58
N SER A 307 -18.56 28.33 9.80
CA SER A 307 -17.92 28.09 8.52
C SER A 307 -16.67 27.22 8.67
N SER A 308 -16.61 26.13 7.92
CA SER A 308 -15.43 25.81 7.12
C SER A 308 -15.93 25.29 5.78
N GLY A 309 -15.65 26.06 4.72
CA GLY A 309 -16.40 26.06 3.48
C GLY A 309 -16.39 24.74 2.71
N LEU A 310 -17.52 24.47 2.05
CA LEU A 310 -17.64 24.29 0.60
C LEU A 310 -19.14 24.29 0.26
N THR A 311 -19.43 24.73 -0.95
CA THR A 311 -20.68 25.30 -1.45
C THR A 311 -21.83 24.31 -1.69
N GLY A 312 -23.04 24.72 -1.29
CA GLY A 312 -24.23 24.65 -2.15
C GLY A 312 -25.09 23.37 -2.14
N SER A 313 -26.16 23.37 -1.35
CA SER A 313 -27.57 23.31 -1.81
C SER A 313 -28.48 22.69 -0.74
N HIS A 314 -29.28 23.55 -0.10
CA HIS A 314 -30.47 23.18 0.63
C HIS A 314 -31.58 22.86 -0.38
N MET A 315 -31.82 21.58 -0.63
CA MET A 315 -33.04 21.04 -1.24
C MET A 315 -33.22 19.64 -0.68
N GLY A 316 -34.14 19.45 0.28
CA GLY A 316 -34.74 18.20 0.80
C GLY A 316 -34.04 16.84 0.55
N GLY A 317 -32.72 16.78 0.59
CA GLY A 317 -31.92 15.75 -0.05
C GLY A 317 -31.14 14.94 0.97
N ALA A 318 -30.93 13.67 0.66
CA ALA A 318 -30.15 12.73 1.45
C ALA A 318 -28.84 13.36 1.93
N ALA A 319 -28.43 13.01 3.15
CA ALA A 319 -27.17 13.46 3.71
C ALA A 319 -26.02 13.03 2.80
N ARG A 320 -25.26 14.00 2.28
CA ARG A 320 -24.13 13.77 1.37
C ARG A 320 -22.86 14.30 1.99
N ALA A 321 -21.76 13.59 1.78
CA ALA A 321 -20.42 14.01 2.16
C ALA A 321 -19.47 13.82 0.98
N HIS A 322 -18.64 14.82 0.72
CA HIS A 322 -17.59 14.75 -0.30
C HIS A 322 -16.33 14.13 0.29
N CYS A 323 -15.64 13.32 -0.50
CA CYS A 323 -14.32 12.81 -0.16
C CYS A 323 -13.45 12.62 -1.40
N TYR A 324 -12.16 12.42 -1.18
CA TYR A 324 -11.19 12.22 -2.24
C TYR A 324 -10.42 10.94 -1.99
N ASP A 325 -10.07 10.22 -3.05
CA ASP A 325 -9.13 9.12 -2.97
C ASP A 325 -7.67 9.62 -3.06
N ARG A 326 -6.72 8.69 -2.93
CA ARG A 326 -5.27 8.97 -2.97
C ARG A 326 -4.82 9.64 -4.26
N ASP A 327 -5.53 9.46 -5.37
CA ASP A 327 -5.22 10.09 -6.66
C ASP A 327 -5.90 11.46 -6.81
N LYS A 328 -6.44 12.00 -5.70
CA LYS A 328 -7.17 13.28 -5.60
C LYS A 328 -8.43 13.34 -6.48
N GLN A 329 -9.01 12.18 -6.77
CA GLN A 329 -10.25 12.11 -7.53
C GLN A 329 -11.43 12.17 -6.58
N ALA A 330 -12.48 12.88 -6.97
CA ALA A 330 -13.63 13.21 -6.14
C ALA A 330 -14.68 12.10 -6.09
N TRP A 331 -15.26 11.94 -4.90
CA TRP A 331 -16.32 10.99 -4.57
C TRP A 331 -17.38 11.66 -3.70
N ILE A 332 -18.60 11.11 -3.74
CA ILE A 332 -19.67 11.48 -2.82
C ILE A 332 -20.17 10.22 -2.11
N LEU A 333 -20.29 10.28 -0.79
CA LEU A 333 -20.97 9.29 0.02
C LEU A 333 -22.34 9.85 0.44
N GLU A 334 -23.40 9.11 0.16
CA GLU A 334 -24.78 9.48 0.50
C GLU A 334 -25.38 8.48 1.48
N ALA A 335 -26.09 8.96 2.51
CA ALA A 335 -26.88 8.12 3.40
C ALA A 335 -28.25 7.82 2.79
N ASP A 336 -28.63 6.55 2.75
CA ASP A 336 -29.97 6.08 2.38
C ASP A 336 -30.69 5.59 3.64
N LEU A 337 -31.74 6.33 4.01
CA LEU A 337 -32.55 6.12 5.21
C LEU A 337 -33.93 5.52 4.89
N THR A 338 -34.16 5.04 3.66
CA THR A 338 -35.48 4.57 3.24
C THR A 338 -35.85 3.20 3.81
N GLY A 339 -34.86 2.43 4.27
CA GLY A 339 -35.02 1.08 4.79
C GLY A 339 -35.04 1.00 6.32
N LYS A 340 -34.97 -0.22 6.86
CA LYS A 340 -34.83 -0.49 8.30
C LYS A 340 -33.42 -0.19 8.84
N TYR A 341 -32.42 -0.40 7.99
CA TYR A 341 -31.01 -0.23 8.30
C TYR A 341 -30.44 0.93 7.48
N LEU A 342 -29.43 1.60 8.00
CA LEU A 342 -28.64 2.57 7.26
C LEU A 342 -28.01 1.87 6.05
N ALA A 343 -28.26 2.38 4.86
CA ALA A 343 -27.48 2.05 3.68
C ALA A 343 -26.67 3.27 3.25
N LEU A 344 -25.56 3.04 2.56
CA LEU A 344 -24.75 4.10 1.98
C LEU A 344 -24.72 3.92 0.47
N ARG A 345 -24.63 5.02 -0.27
CA ARG A 345 -24.37 5.02 -1.71
C ARG A 345 -23.11 5.80 -1.99
N LEU A 346 -22.13 5.15 -2.61
CA LEU A 346 -20.86 5.77 -2.98
C LEU A 346 -20.85 6.08 -4.48
N PHE A 347 -20.62 7.33 -4.84
CA PHE A 347 -20.57 7.82 -6.21
C PHE A 347 -19.16 8.26 -6.57
N TYR A 348 -18.66 7.83 -7.72
CA TYR A 348 -17.46 8.39 -8.32
C TYR A 348 -17.80 9.61 -9.16
N THR A 349 -17.59 10.82 -8.65
CA THR A 349 -18.05 12.04 -9.33
C THR A 349 -17.18 12.47 -10.50
N ASP A 350 -15.90 12.06 -10.50
CA ASP A 350 -14.97 12.31 -11.60
C ASP A 350 -15.05 11.23 -12.71
N ILE A 351 -16.12 10.44 -12.77
CA ILE A 351 -16.30 9.38 -13.79
C ILE A 351 -16.20 9.91 -15.23
N SER A 352 -16.63 11.15 -15.47
CA SER A 352 -16.52 11.82 -16.76
C SER A 352 -15.08 12.19 -17.14
N HIS A 353 -14.18 12.27 -16.16
CA HIS A 353 -12.74 12.53 -16.35
C HIS A 353 -11.92 11.26 -16.59
N VAL A 354 -12.51 10.07 -16.49
CA VAL A 354 -11.83 8.82 -16.87
C VAL A 354 -11.44 8.90 -18.35
N PRO A 355 -10.16 8.71 -18.71
CA PRO A 355 -9.74 8.80 -20.10
C PRO A 355 -10.44 7.80 -21.02
N ARG A 356 -10.80 8.23 -22.23
CA ARG A 356 -11.41 7.35 -23.25
C ARG A 356 -10.53 6.13 -23.51
N LYS A 357 -11.15 4.95 -23.60
CA LYS A 357 -10.49 3.64 -23.82
C LYS A 357 -9.60 3.18 -22.66
N PHE A 358 -9.77 3.76 -21.47
CA PHE A 358 -9.18 3.27 -20.24
C PHE A 358 -10.28 2.84 -19.27
N SER A 359 -9.91 1.94 -18.37
CA SER A 359 -10.74 1.57 -17.22
C SER A 359 -9.94 1.86 -15.95
N ARG A 360 -10.58 2.48 -14.97
CA ARG A 360 -10.02 2.70 -13.64
C ARG A 360 -10.57 1.62 -12.71
N TYR A 361 -9.69 0.77 -12.19
CA TYR A 361 -10.06 -0.13 -11.11
C TYR A 361 -9.94 0.59 -9.77
N VAL A 362 -10.98 0.51 -8.95
CA VAL A 362 -10.97 1.03 -7.58
C VAL A 362 -11.44 -0.08 -6.64
N GLY A 363 -10.77 -0.24 -5.49
CA GLY A 363 -11.21 -1.12 -4.42
C GLY A 363 -11.17 -0.37 -3.09
N TRP A 364 -12.17 -0.59 -2.25
CA TRP A 364 -12.35 0.15 -0.99
C TRP A 364 -12.97 -0.71 0.11
N ASN A 365 -12.78 -0.26 1.35
CA ASN A 365 -13.44 -0.77 2.54
C ASN A 365 -14.04 0.41 3.30
N ILE A 366 -15.15 0.19 3.99
CA ILE A 366 -15.80 1.21 4.81
C ILE A 366 -15.88 0.69 6.24
N ARG A 367 -15.48 1.54 7.18
CA ARG A 367 -15.66 1.34 8.62
C ARG A 367 -16.47 2.51 9.15
N LEU A 368 -17.51 2.22 9.92
CA LEU A 368 -18.44 3.21 10.46
C LEU A 368 -18.13 3.42 11.94
N VAL A 369 -17.97 4.68 12.33
CA VAL A 369 -17.70 5.09 13.72
C VAL A 369 -18.81 6.05 14.13
N SER A 370 -19.54 5.73 15.20
CA SER A 370 -20.55 6.62 15.76
C SER A 370 -19.89 7.66 16.66
N ARG A 371 -20.34 8.91 16.60
CA ARG A 371 -19.82 10.01 17.41
C ARG A 371 -20.30 9.95 18.87
N GLY A 372 -21.40 9.27 19.16
CA GLY A 372 -21.99 9.11 20.51
C GLY A 372 -22.05 7.66 21.03
N GLY A 373 -21.68 6.68 20.20
CA GLY A 373 -21.75 5.24 20.54
C GLY A 373 -20.43 4.63 21.01
N SER A 374 -20.38 3.29 21.07
CA SER A 374 -19.14 2.55 21.29
C SER A 374 -18.09 2.98 20.25
N PRO A 375 -16.84 3.28 20.66
CA PRO A 375 -15.78 3.72 19.74
C PRO A 375 -15.32 2.62 18.78
N ARG A 376 -15.87 1.40 18.87
CA ARG A 376 -15.50 0.28 18.02
C ARG A 376 -16.05 0.49 16.60
N PRO A 377 -15.18 0.55 15.57
CA PRO A 377 -15.63 0.69 14.19
C PRO A 377 -16.46 -0.52 13.75
N LYS A 378 -17.67 -0.29 13.24
CA LYS A 378 -18.52 -1.33 12.62
C LYS A 378 -18.14 -1.51 11.15
N ARG A 379 -18.08 -2.76 10.69
CA ARG A 379 -17.81 -3.09 9.28
C ARG A 379 -19.12 -3.14 8.50
N THR A 380 -19.06 -2.87 7.20
CA THR A 380 -20.19 -3.10 6.30
C THR A 380 -20.36 -4.59 5.99
N LEU A 381 -21.54 -4.98 5.52
CA LEU A 381 -21.93 -6.39 5.38
C LEU A 381 -21.25 -7.10 4.20
N ASP A 382 -21.08 -6.39 3.09
CA ASP A 382 -20.67 -6.98 1.80
C ASP A 382 -19.23 -6.60 1.40
N GLY A 383 -18.47 -5.96 2.29
CA GLY A 383 -17.09 -5.57 2.02
C GLY A 383 -16.12 -6.77 2.08
N PRO A 384 -14.93 -6.69 1.46
CA PRO A 384 -14.38 -5.56 0.69
C PRO A 384 -15.06 -5.34 -0.66
N TYR A 385 -15.04 -4.10 -1.15
CA TYR A 385 -15.67 -3.69 -2.41
C TYR A 385 -14.65 -3.40 -3.51
N SER A 386 -15.08 -3.56 -4.76
CA SER A 386 -14.34 -3.07 -5.93
C SER A 386 -15.23 -2.84 -7.15
N LYS A 387 -14.80 -1.94 -8.04
CA LYS A 387 -15.51 -1.62 -9.29
C LYS A 387 -14.52 -1.16 -10.37
N TYR A 388 -14.84 -1.46 -11.62
CA TYR A 388 -14.23 -0.85 -12.79
C TYR A 388 -15.06 0.35 -13.25
N TYR A 389 -14.40 1.47 -13.42
CA TYR A 389 -14.97 2.70 -13.96
C TYR A 389 -14.45 2.94 -15.36
N VAL A 390 -15.36 3.25 -16.28
CA VAL A 390 -15.05 3.77 -17.61
C VAL A 390 -15.68 5.14 -17.75
N GLN A 391 -15.30 5.91 -18.77
CA GLN A 391 -15.89 7.22 -18.99
C GLN A 391 -17.40 7.11 -19.20
N GLN A 392 -18.16 7.77 -18.33
CA GLN A 392 -19.63 7.89 -18.39
C GLN A 392 -20.03 9.31 -17.99
N GLU A 393 -21.26 9.70 -18.28
CA GLU A 393 -21.78 11.03 -17.90
C GLU A 393 -21.98 11.16 -16.40
N ALA A 394 -22.46 10.08 -15.75
CA ALA A 394 -22.68 10.00 -14.31
C ALA A 394 -22.48 8.56 -13.82
N ASP A 395 -22.18 8.41 -12.53
CA ASP A 395 -22.12 7.11 -11.85
C ASP A 395 -23.49 6.82 -11.22
N ASP A 396 -24.01 5.61 -11.42
CA ASP A 396 -25.28 5.17 -10.80
C ASP A 396 -25.17 4.99 -9.27
N GLY A 397 -23.95 5.03 -8.75
CA GLY A 397 -23.64 4.83 -7.34
C GLY A 397 -23.53 3.34 -6.98
N TYR A 398 -22.74 3.06 -5.95
CA TYR A 398 -22.57 1.72 -5.41
C TYR A 398 -23.25 1.63 -4.04
N VAL A 399 -24.23 0.73 -3.91
CA VAL A 399 -24.97 0.51 -2.67
C VAL A 399 -24.12 -0.32 -1.70
N ILE A 400 -23.94 0.19 -0.50
CA ILE A 400 -23.22 -0.41 0.61
C ILE A 400 -24.21 -0.66 1.75
N ARG A 401 -24.38 -1.92 2.13
CA ARG A 401 -25.31 -2.32 3.19
C ARG A 401 -24.63 -2.38 4.55
N THR A 402 -25.38 -2.02 5.58
CA THR A 402 -24.96 -2.08 6.98
C THR A 402 -26.03 -2.78 7.81
N ASP A 403 -25.67 -3.19 9.03
CA ASP A 403 -26.58 -3.70 10.05
C ASP A 403 -26.96 -2.63 11.10
N LEU A 404 -26.61 -1.36 10.86
CA LEU A 404 -26.96 -0.25 11.72
C LEU A 404 -28.45 0.06 11.60
N LEU A 405 -29.20 -0.13 12.68
CA LEU A 405 -30.59 0.31 12.75
C LEU A 405 -30.66 1.83 12.68
N LEU A 406 -31.63 2.38 11.93
CA LEU A 406 -31.79 3.83 11.83
C LEU A 406 -32.09 4.51 13.18
N ASP A 407 -32.70 3.79 14.11
CA ASP A 407 -32.96 4.27 15.47
C ASP A 407 -31.65 4.50 16.27
N GLU A 408 -30.61 3.68 16.01
CA GLU A 408 -29.27 3.86 16.60
C GLU A 408 -28.53 5.07 16.00
N VAL A 409 -28.88 5.45 14.77
CA VAL A 409 -28.25 6.58 14.06
C VAL A 409 -28.91 7.91 14.45
N SER A 410 -30.19 7.88 14.81
CA SER A 410 -31.01 9.06 15.12
C SER A 410 -31.00 9.46 16.59
N SER A 411 -30.42 8.63 17.46
CA SER A 411 -30.25 8.90 18.89
C SER A 411 -28.82 9.43 19.12
N PRO A 412 -28.63 10.75 19.34
CA PRO A 412 -27.30 11.35 19.51
C PRO A 412 -26.54 10.82 20.73
#